data_AF-A0A9D2GBH8-F1
#
_entry.id   AF-A0A9D2GBH8-F1
#
_cell.length_a   1.000
_cell.length_b   1.000
_cell.length_c   1.000
_cell.angle_alpha   90.00
_cell.angle_beta   90.00
_cell.angle_gamma   90.00
#
_symmetry.space_group_name_H-M   'P 1'
#
loop_
_entity.id
_entity.type
_entity.pdbx_description
1 polymer ?
#
loop_
_entity_poly.entity_id
_entity_poly.type
_entity_poly.pdbx_seq_one_letter_code
_entity_poly.pdbx_strand_id
1 'polypeptide(L)'
;MTTKKVTAEMIDDLYALIVSMKTVEDCRLLFDDLCTYKEIEQMAQRVRAAKLLLEGKTYQQVIEETEISSATLSRVSRCVQYGGGYTKFLD
;
A
#
# COMPACT_ATOMS: atom_id res chain seq x y z
N MET A 1 7.10 25.52 -16.19
CA MET A 1 7.11 25.03 -14.81
C MET A 1 7.91 23.74 -14.79
N THR A 2 9.13 23.80 -14.27
CA THR A 2 10.08 22.69 -14.25
C THR A 2 9.50 21.58 -13.38
N THR A 3 9.07 20.48 -14.00
CA THR A 3 8.71 19.26 -13.29
C THR A 3 9.91 18.85 -12.45
N LYS A 4 9.78 18.91 -11.12
CA LYS A 4 10.78 18.34 -10.22
C LYS A 4 10.85 16.85 -10.55
N LYS A 5 11.90 16.46 -11.28
CA LYS A 5 12.16 15.07 -11.68
C LYS A 5 12.58 14.32 -10.43
N VAL A 6 11.69 13.52 -9.87
CA VAL A 6 12.09 12.39 -9.03
C VAL A 6 13.03 11.54 -9.88
N THR A 7 14.26 11.33 -9.40
CA THR A 7 15.26 10.52 -10.11
C THR A 7 15.16 9.06 -9.69
N ALA A 8 15.77 8.16 -10.46
CA ALA A 8 15.88 6.76 -10.06
C ALA A 8 16.65 6.61 -8.74
N GLU A 9 17.74 7.35 -8.57
CA GLU A 9 18.54 7.39 -7.33
C GLU A 9 17.69 7.77 -6.11
N MET A 10 16.82 8.79 -6.23
CA MET A 10 15.92 9.15 -5.13
C MET A 10 14.92 8.04 -4.77
N ILE A 11 14.51 7.23 -5.74
CA ILE A 11 13.61 6.08 -5.51
C ILE A 11 14.37 4.92 -4.89
N ASP A 12 15.61 4.68 -5.34
CA ASP A 12 16.48 3.64 -4.79
C ASP A 12 16.85 3.94 -3.32
N ASP A 13 17.12 5.20 -2.97
CA ASP A 13 17.33 5.66 -1.59
C ASP A 13 16.11 5.35 -0.71
N LEU A 14 14.89 5.62 -1.21
CA LEU A 14 13.66 5.29 -0.50
C LEU A 14 13.52 3.78 -0.26
N TYR A 15 13.79 2.96 -1.26
CA TYR A 15 13.71 1.50 -1.10
C TYR A 15 14.79 0.96 -0.16
N ALA A 16 16.01 1.48 -0.22
CA ALA A 16 17.09 1.13 0.70
C ALA A 16 16.71 1.47 2.16
N LEU A 17 16.12 2.66 2.38
CA LEU A 17 15.62 3.08 3.69
C LEU A 17 14.52 2.15 4.19
N ILE A 18 13.53 1.83 3.35
CA ILE A 18 12.42 0.92 3.73
C ILE A 18 12.96 -0.48 4.10
N VAL A 19 13.91 -1.02 3.35
CA VAL A 19 14.52 -2.35 3.63
C VAL A 19 15.40 -2.34 4.89
N SER A 20 15.93 -1.17 5.28
CA SER A 20 16.78 -1.05 6.46
C SER A 20 16.04 -1.32 7.78
N MET A 21 14.73 -1.07 7.82
CA MET A 21 13.87 -1.29 9.00
C MET A 21 13.91 -2.75 9.46
N LYS A 22 13.81 -2.97 10.78
CA LYS A 22 13.89 -4.33 11.38
C LYS A 22 12.70 -4.66 12.27
N THR A 23 12.03 -3.65 12.82
CA THR A 23 10.92 -3.81 13.75
C THR A 23 9.68 -3.04 13.29
N VAL A 24 8.52 -3.37 13.87
CA VAL A 24 7.28 -2.62 13.59
C VAL A 24 7.39 -1.21 14.18
N GLU A 25 8.11 -1.04 15.28
CA GLU A 25 8.40 0.24 15.90
C GLU A 25 9.24 1.13 14.97
N ASP A 26 10.27 0.58 14.30
CA ASP A 26 11.02 1.32 13.27
C ASP A 26 10.11 1.78 12.13
N CYS A 27 9.20 0.91 11.69
CA CYS A 27 8.21 1.26 10.68
C CYS A 27 7.33 2.43 11.14
N ARG A 28 6.79 2.37 12.36
CA ARG A 28 5.94 3.47 12.88
C ARG A 28 6.71 4.79 12.90
N LEU A 29 7.92 4.79 13.46
CA LEU A 29 8.76 5.99 13.52
C LEU A 29 9.07 6.55 12.13
N LEU A 30 9.49 5.71 11.18
CA LEU A 30 9.80 6.18 9.83
C LEU A 30 8.56 6.70 9.10
N PHE A 31 7.44 5.97 9.14
CA PHE A 31 6.24 6.35 8.41
C PHE A 31 5.56 7.59 9.01
N ASP A 32 5.68 7.85 10.31
CA ASP A 32 5.20 9.08 10.93
C ASP A 32 5.93 10.33 10.41
N ASP A 33 7.23 10.20 10.09
CA ASP A 33 8.02 11.29 9.48
C ASP A 33 7.81 11.39 7.95
N LEU A 34 7.72 10.24 7.27
CA LEU A 34 7.71 10.16 5.80
C LEU A 34 6.34 10.42 5.19
N CYS A 35 5.27 10.11 5.92
CA CYS A 35 3.91 10.10 5.41
C CYS A 35 2.98 10.94 6.30
N THR A 36 1.97 11.53 5.68
CA THR A 36 0.82 12.03 6.41
C THR A 36 -0.01 10.88 6.96
N TYR A 37 -0.76 11.15 8.03
CA TYR A 37 -1.73 10.18 8.58
C TYR A 37 -2.68 9.62 7.49
N LYS A 38 -3.13 10.49 6.56
CA LYS A 38 -4.06 10.08 5.51
C LYS A 38 -3.42 9.12 4.50
N GLU A 39 -2.13 9.28 4.21
CA GLU A 39 -1.39 8.35 3.34
C GLU A 39 -1.25 6.98 4.01
N ILE A 40 -0.91 6.96 5.31
CA ILE A 40 -0.84 5.72 6.10
C ILE A 40 -2.19 5.01 6.11
N GLU A 41 -3.27 5.73 6.43
CA GLU A 41 -4.64 5.19 6.44
C GLU A 41 -5.00 4.57 5.08
N GLN A 42 -4.74 5.29 3.98
CA GLN A 42 -5.01 4.79 2.64
C GLN A 42 -4.18 3.56 2.27
N MET A 43 -2.91 3.49 2.69
CA MET A 43 -2.08 2.31 2.49
C MET A 43 -2.62 1.11 3.27
N ALA A 44 -2.99 1.30 4.54
CA ALA A 44 -3.56 0.26 5.40
C ALA A 44 -4.87 -0.29 4.82
N GLN A 45 -5.77 0.59 4.39
CA GLN A 45 -7.04 0.20 3.75
C GLN A 45 -6.80 -0.64 2.49
N ARG A 46 -5.83 -0.27 1.64
CA ARG A 46 -5.49 -1.04 0.42
C ARG A 46 -4.94 -2.43 0.75
N VAL A 47 -4.08 -2.54 1.76
CA VAL A 47 -3.54 -3.83 2.22
C VAL A 47 -4.67 -4.72 2.75
N ARG A 48 -5.56 -4.18 3.59
CA ARG A 48 -6.72 -4.91 4.10
C ARG A 48 -7.65 -5.37 2.98
N ALA A 49 -7.93 -4.50 2.01
CA ALA A 49 -8.77 -4.85 0.86
C ALA A 49 -8.14 -5.97 0.01
N ALA A 50 -6.83 -5.91 -0.24
CA ALA A 50 -6.13 -6.97 -0.96
C ALA A 50 -6.21 -8.32 -0.23
N LYS A 51 -6.02 -8.33 1.09
CA LYS A 51 -6.16 -9.53 1.92
C LYS A 51 -7.57 -10.13 1.84
N LEU A 52 -8.61 -9.31 1.99
CA LEU A 52 -9.99 -9.78 1.89
C LEU A 52 -10.34 -10.35 0.51
N LEU A 53 -9.82 -9.75 -0.56
CA LEU A 53 -10.00 -10.27 -1.92
C LEU A 53 -9.33 -11.65 -2.10
N LEU A 54 -8.12 -11.83 -1.54
CA LEU A 54 -7.42 -13.13 -1.54
C LEU A 54 -8.16 -14.18 -0.71
N GLU A 55 -8.85 -13.78 0.36
CA GLU A 55 -9.75 -14.62 1.16
C GLU A 55 -11.08 -14.94 0.46
N GLY A 56 -11.31 -14.45 -0.76
CA GLY A 56 -12.51 -14.75 -1.56
C GLY A 56 -13.74 -13.89 -1.22
N LYS A 57 -13.57 -12.78 -0.50
CA LYS A 57 -14.67 -11.86 -0.17
C LYS A 57 -15.20 -11.15 -1.41
N THR A 58 -16.50 -10.85 -1.40
CA THR A 58 -17.12 -10.07 -2.49
C THR A 58 -16.73 -8.59 -2.41
N TYR A 59 -16.85 -7.87 -3.53
CA TYR A 59 -16.50 -6.44 -3.55
C TYR A 59 -17.32 -5.61 -2.56
N GLN A 60 -18.58 -5.98 -2.34
CA GLN A 60 -19.44 -5.29 -1.38
C GLN A 60 -18.92 -5.45 0.05
N GLN A 61 -18.55 -6.68 0.44
CA GLN A 61 -17.97 -6.97 1.75
C GLN A 61 -16.65 -6.21 1.97
N VAL A 62 -15.81 -6.14 0.93
CA VAL A 62 -14.54 -5.40 1.01
C VAL A 62 -14.78 -3.91 1.21
N ILE A 63 -15.73 -3.31 0.49
CA ILE A 63 -16.07 -1.88 0.66
C ILE A 63 -16.60 -1.61 2.07
N GLU A 64 -17.47 -2.49 2.58
CA GLU A 64 -18.04 -2.36 3.93
C GLU A 64 -16.98 -2.49 5.03
N GLU A 65 -16.03 -3.42 4.91
CA GLU A 65 -14.98 -3.63 5.92
C GLU A 65 -13.82 -2.61 5.84
N THR A 66 -13.57 -2.01 4.68
CA THR A 66 -12.37 -1.16 4.47
C THR A 66 -12.67 0.31 4.19
N GLU A 67 -13.95 0.64 3.97
CA GLU A 67 -14.43 1.99 3.67
C GLU A 67 -13.75 2.65 2.45
N ILE A 68 -13.15 1.86 1.56
CA ILE A 68 -12.55 2.38 0.33
C ILE A 68 -13.60 2.61 -0.75
N SER A 69 -13.33 3.58 -1.63
CA SER A 69 -14.17 3.79 -2.81
C SER A 69 -14.07 2.65 -3.81
N SER A 70 -15.14 2.43 -4.60
CA SER A 70 -15.16 1.42 -5.67
C SER A 70 -14.03 1.61 -6.69
N ALA A 71 -13.64 2.86 -6.96
CA ALA A 71 -12.49 3.16 -7.82
C ALA A 71 -11.16 2.69 -7.21
N THR A 72 -11.00 2.79 -5.89
CA THR A 72 -9.82 2.29 -5.18
C THR A 72 -9.82 0.76 -5.16
N LEU A 73 -10.96 0.14 -4.83
CA LEU A 73 -11.10 -1.32 -4.86
C LEU A 73 -10.77 -1.90 -6.24
N SER A 74 -11.23 -1.25 -7.32
CA SER A 74 -10.92 -1.68 -8.68
C SER A 74 -9.41 -1.71 -8.97
N ARG A 75 -8.66 -0.70 -8.49
CA ARG A 75 -7.19 -0.68 -8.62
C ARG A 75 -6.53 -1.79 -7.80
N VAL A 76 -6.97 -2.00 -6.57
CA VAL A 76 -6.44 -3.06 -5.69
C VAL A 76 -6.70 -4.44 -6.30
N SER A 77 -7.93 -4.71 -6.75
CA SER A 77 -8.30 -5.96 -7.41
C SER A 77 -7.44 -6.23 -8.65
N ARG A 78 -7.20 -5.21 -9.48
CA ARG A 78 -6.30 -5.35 -10.64
C ARG A 78 -4.87 -5.74 -10.21
N CYS A 79 -4.35 -5.16 -9.14
CA CYS A 79 -3.03 -5.53 -8.60
C CYS A 79 -3.00 -6.93 -8.00
N VAL A 80 -4.09 -7.40 -7.38
CA VAL A 80 -4.20 -8.78 -6.88
C VAL A 80 -4.25 -9.78 -8.03
N GLN A 81 -5.00 -9.48 -9.10
CA GLN A 81 -5.19 -10.39 -10.22
C GLN A 81 -3.99 -10.44 -11.19
N TYR A 82 -3.35 -9.30 -11.46
CA TYR A 82 -2.34 -9.18 -12.52
C TYR A 82 -0.98 -8.68 -12.02
N GLY A 83 -0.89 -8.22 -10.77
CA GLY A 83 0.38 -7.89 -10.14
C GLY A 83 1.02 -9.12 -9.50
N GLY A 84 2.08 -8.89 -8.74
CA GLY A 84 2.74 -9.95 -7.97
C GLY A 84 3.10 -9.56 -6.54
N GLY A 85 2.87 -8.30 -6.14
CA GLY A 85 3.24 -7.81 -4.81
C GLY A 85 2.37 -8.39 -3.71
N TYR A 86 1.04 -8.20 -3.82
CA TYR A 86 0.11 -8.66 -2.79
C TYR A 86 0.14 -10.17 -2.62
N THR A 87 0.06 -10.93 -3.72
CA THR A 87 0.12 -12.40 -3.67
C THR A 87 1.43 -12.89 -3.05
N LYS A 88 2.58 -12.29 -3.39
CA LYS A 88 3.88 -12.71 -2.83
C LYS A 88 4.03 -12.48 -1.32
N PHE A 89 3.42 -11.42 -0.77
CA PHE A 89 3.69 -10.96 0.60
C PHE A 89 2.50 -11.05 1.55
N LEU A 90 1.29 -11.39 1.05
CA LEU A 90 0.10 -11.61 1.88
C LEU A 90 -0.36 -13.07 1.94
N ASP A 91 0.28 -13.97 1.18
CA ASP A 91 0.14 -15.43 1.33
C ASP A 91 0.82 -15.96 2.61
#